data_AF-A0A831ST78-F1
#
_entry.id   AF-A0A831ST78-F1
#
_cell.length_a   1.000
_cell.length_b   1.000
_cell.length_c   1.000
_cell.angle_alpha   90.00
_cell.angle_beta   90.00
_cell.angle_gamma   90.00
#
_symmetry.space_group_name_H-M   'P 1'
#
loop_
_entity.id
_entity.type
_entity.pdbx_description
1 polymer ?
#
loop_
_entity_poly.entity_id
_entity_poly.type
_entity_poly.pdbx_seq_one_letter_code
_entity_poly.pdbx_strand_id
1 'polypeptide(L)' 'MITRKELLKRLKEDIRTEEVAVSLYTRHLKDTLHLAGISDEQRQRMTALLDRLTEDSKTHERVMKELLSTISASDRDVY' A
#
# COMPACT_ATOMS: atom_id res chain seq x y z
N MET A 1 10.76 -9.09 21.23
CA MET A 1 11.19 -7.69 21.03
C MET A 1 11.71 -7.54 19.62
N ILE A 2 11.21 -6.57 18.88
CA ILE A 2 11.73 -6.18 17.57
C ILE A 2 12.76 -5.07 17.82
N THR A 3 13.98 -5.20 17.29
CA THR A 3 14.98 -4.14 17.42
C THR A 3 14.63 -2.95 16.52
N ARG A 4 15.11 -1.75 16.85
CA ARG A 4 14.93 -0.56 15.99
C ARG A 4 15.36 -0.81 14.54
N LYS A 5 16.49 -1.50 14.34
CA LYS A 5 16.98 -1.87 13.00
C LYS A 5 16.02 -2.78 12.24
N GLU A 6 15.45 -3.77 12.93
CA GLU A 6 14.47 -4.69 12.36
C GLU A 6 13.15 -3.96 12.03
N LEU A 7 12.69 -3.05 12.90
CA LEU A 7 11.51 -2.22 12.64
C LEU A 7 11.70 -1.31 11.42
N LEU A 8 12.85 -0.63 11.32
CA LEU A 8 13.18 0.22 10.17
C LEU A 8 13.27 -0.58 8.87
N LYS A 9 13.76 -1.82 8.93
CA LYS A 9 13.80 -2.72 7.76
C LYS A 9 12.39 -3.08 7.30
N ARG A 10 11.53 -3.51 8.22
CA ARG A 10 10.12 -3.87 7.92
C ARG A 10 9.35 -2.70 7.34
N LEU A 11 9.44 -1.52 7.96
CA LEU A 11 8.79 -0.31 7.45
C LEU A 11 9.19 0.01 6.00
N LYS A 12 10.46 -0.19 5.63
CA LYS A 12 10.93 0.01 4.25
C LYS A 12 10.36 -1.02 3.29
N GLU A 13 10.23 -2.27 3.72
CA GLU A 13 9.63 -3.35 2.92
C GLU A 13 8.12 -3.11 2.71
N ASP A 14 7.43 -2.66 3.75
CA ASP A 14 6.00 -2.35 3.70
C ASP A 14 5.72 -1.12 2.81
N ILE A 15 6.51 -0.05 2.92
CA ILE A 15 6.44 1.12 2.02
C ILE A 15 6.61 0.68 0.57
N ARG A 16 7.62 -0.16 0.27
CA ARG A 16 7.87 -0.65 -1.09
C ARG A 16 6.71 -1.50 -1.60
N THR A 17 6.06 -2.26 -0.72
CA THR A 17 4.92 -3.10 -1.08
C THR A 17 3.72 -2.25 -1.48
N GLU A 18 3.40 -1.21 -0.70
CA GLU A 18 2.32 -0.27 -1.04
C GLU A 18 2.63 0.48 -2.34
N GLU A 19 3.85 1.00 -2.50
CA GLU A 19 4.24 1.80 -3.67
C GLU A 19 4.22 0.99 -4.97
N VAL A 20 4.77 -0.22 -4.95
CA VAL A 20 5.03 -1.01 -6.17
C VAL A 20 3.98 -2.09 -6.39
N ALA A 21 3.77 -2.96 -5.40
CA ALA A 21 2.96 -4.16 -5.60
C ALA A 21 1.47 -3.79 -5.70
N VAL A 22 0.96 -3.00 -4.76
CA VAL A 22 -0.46 -2.64 -4.74
C VAL A 22 -0.85 -1.79 -5.95
N SER A 23 0.00 -0.83 -6.33
CA SER A 23 -0.18 -0.04 -7.55
C SER A 23 -0.23 -0.90 -8.82
N LEU A 24 0.71 -1.84 -8.96
CA LEU A 24 0.81 -2.73 -10.11
C LEU A 24 -0.39 -3.69 -10.19
N TYR A 25 -0.74 -4.36 -9.09
CA TYR A 25 -1.86 -5.29 -9.06
C TYR A 25 -3.19 -4.60 -9.30
N THR A 26 -3.38 -3.40 -8.75
CA THR A 26 -4.60 -2.62 -9.00
C THR A 26 -4.75 -2.27 -10.47
N ARG A 27 -3.66 -1.90 -11.15
CA ARG A 27 -3.67 -1.69 -12.60
C ARG A 27 -4.06 -2.96 -13.36
N HIS A 28 -3.40 -4.08 -13.07
CA HIS A 28 -3.69 -5.35 -13.73
C HIS A 28 -5.13 -5.82 -13.53
N LEU A 29 -5.68 -5.62 -12.33
CA LEU A 29 -7.09 -5.94 -12.05
C LEU A 29 -8.04 -5.06 -12.84
N LYS A 30 -7.76 -3.76 -12.98
CA LYS A 30 -8.58 -2.86 -13.83
C LYS A 30 -8.53 -3.27 -15.30
N ASP A 31 -7.36 -3.61 -15.82
CA ASP A 31 -7.20 -4.06 -17.20
C ASP A 31 -7.96 -5.38 -17.44
N THR A 32 -7.85 -6.31 -16.49
CA THR A 32 -8.54 -7.61 -16.54
C THR A 32 -10.06 -7.44 -16.46
N LEU A 33 -10.56 -6.52 -15.62
CA LEU A 33 -11.98 -6.20 -15.54
C LEU A 33 -12.54 -5.72 -16.87
N HIS A 34 -11.71 -5.06 -17.68
CA HIS A 34 -12.14 -4.62 -18.99
C HIS A 34 -12.47 -5.80 -19.92
N LEU A 35 -11.80 -6.94 -19.71
CA LEU A 35 -11.87 -8.14 -20.54
C LEU A 35 -12.80 -9.24 -19.95
N ALA A 36 -13.26 -9.09 -18.71
CA ALA A 36 -13.91 -10.15 -17.94
C ALA A 36 -15.36 -10.51 -18.37
N GLY A 37 -15.92 -9.87 -19.41
CA GLY A 37 -17.29 -10.15 -19.89
C GLY A 37 -18.40 -9.87 -18.86
N ILE A 38 -18.11 -9.13 -17.79
CA ILE A 38 -19.07 -8.74 -16.75
C ILE A 38 -19.89 -7.51 -17.17
N SER A 39 -21.06 -7.35 -16.53
CA SER A 39 -21.93 -6.20 -16.80
C SER A 39 -21.26 -4.87 -16.44
N ASP A 40 -21.68 -3.80 -17.11
CA ASP A 40 -21.10 -2.47 -16.88
C ASP A 40 -21.30 -1.98 -15.44
N GLU A 41 -22.44 -2.32 -14.83
CA GLU A 41 -22.70 -1.99 -13.43
C GLU A 41 -21.72 -2.69 -12.48
N GLN A 42 -21.45 -3.99 -12.70
CA GLN A 42 -20.46 -4.73 -11.92
C GLN A 42 -19.06 -4.17 -12.13
N ARG A 43 -18.70 -3.85 -13.38
CA ARG A 43 -17.42 -3.24 -13.75
C ARG A 43 -17.21 -1.90 -13.06
N GLN A 44 -18.22 -1.04 -13.05
CA GLN A 44 -18.16 0.26 -12.37
C GLN A 44 -17.98 0.10 -10.86
N ARG A 45 -18.74 -0.80 -10.23
CA ARG A 45 -18.60 -1.08 -8.79
C ARG A 45 -17.20 -1.60 -8.45
N MET A 46 -16.67 -2.54 -9.23
CA MET A 46 -15.32 -3.10 -9.01
C MET A 46 -14.23 -2.07 -9.25
N THR A 47 -14.37 -1.23 -10.28
CA THR A 47 -13.43 -0.13 -10.55
C THR A 47 -13.40 0.85 -9.37
N ALA A 48 -14.57 1.25 -8.86
CA ALA A 48 -14.66 2.15 -7.71
C ALA A 48 -14.05 1.54 -6.42
N LEU A 49 -14.18 0.22 -6.23
CA LEU A 49 -13.52 -0.48 -5.13
C LEU A 49 -12.00 -0.46 -5.27
N LEU A 50 -11.48 -0.73 -6.48
CA LEU A 50 -10.06 -0.66 -6.78
C LEU A 50 -9.49 0.75 -6.62
N ASP A 51 -10.27 1.80 -6.95
CA ASP A 51 -9.90 3.19 -6.71
C ASP A 51 -9.77 3.49 -5.21
N ARG A 52 -10.72 3.03 -4.40
CA ARG A 52 -10.63 3.15 -2.93
C ARG A 52 -9.42 2.42 -2.37
N LEU A 53 -9.18 1.17 -2.79
CA LEU A 53 -8.01 0.41 -2.34
C LEU A 53 -6.69 1.10 -2.71
N THR A 54 -6.63 1.73 -3.88
CA THR A 54 -5.46 2.53 -4.30
C THR A 54 -5.24 3.71 -3.36
N GLU A 55 -6.30 4.39 -2.95
CA GLU A 55 -6.20 5.56 -2.07
C GLU A 55 -5.85 5.18 -0.62
N ASP A 56 -6.40 4.07 -0.12
CA ASP A 56 -6.03 3.50 1.18
C ASP A 56 -4.54 3.12 1.20
N SER A 57 -4.06 2.48 0.13
CA SER A 57 -2.65 2.10 -0.05
C SER A 57 -1.70 3.31 0.01
N LYS A 58 -2.03 4.42 -0.70
CA LYS A 58 -1.27 5.67 -0.59
C LYS A 58 -1.29 6.24 0.82
N THR A 59 -2.41 6.12 1.52
CA THR A 59 -2.52 6.57 2.91
C THR A 59 -1.62 5.76 3.82
N HIS A 60 -1.60 4.42 3.67
CA HIS A 60 -0.69 3.54 4.40
C HIS A 60 0.77 3.90 4.12
N GLU A 61 1.14 4.08 2.85
CA GLU A 61 2.48 4.47 2.43
C GLU A 61 2.93 5.77 3.11
N ARG A 62 2.05 6.79 3.11
CA ARG A 62 2.32 8.09 3.76
C ARG A 62 2.54 7.92 5.26
N VAL A 63 1.65 7.22 5.96
CA VAL A 63 1.77 6.97 7.41
C VAL A 63 3.06 6.22 7.73
N MET A 64 3.41 5.21 6.94
CA MET A 64 4.64 4.46 7.14
C MET A 64 5.90 5.29 6.88
N LYS A 65 5.89 6.19 5.89
CA LYS A 65 6.98 7.17 5.66
C LYS A 65 7.13 8.14 6.83
N GLU A 66 6.02 8.63 7.39
CA GLU A 66 6.02 9.49 8.58
C GLU A 66 6.59 8.76 9.81
N LEU A 67 6.18 7.51 10.03
CA LEU A 67 6.72 6.64 11.09
C LEU A 67 8.21 6.38 10.89
N LEU A 68 8.63 6.04 9.66
CA LEU A 68 10.03 5.80 9.34
C LEU A 68 10.89 7.03 9.64
N SER A 69 10.43 8.22 9.26
CA SER A 69 11.11 9.49 9.54
C SER A 69 11.24 9.72 11.05
N THR A 70 10.15 9.56 11.79
CA THR A 70 10.10 9.77 13.24
C THR A 70 11.02 8.81 14.00
N ILE A 71 11.00 7.51 13.65
CA ILE A 71 11.83 6.48 14.29
C ILE A 71 13.30 6.65 13.89
N SER A 72 13.58 7.07 12.65
CA SER A 72 14.94 7.33 12.18
C SER A 72 15.59 8.53 12.87
N ALA A 73 14.80 9.55 13.22
CA ALA A 73 15.25 10.73 13.97
C ALA A 73 15.30 10.53 15.49
N SER A 74 14.71 9.44 16.01
CA SER A 74 14.73 9.09 17.43
C SER A 74 15.94 8.23 17.78
N ASP A 75 16.71 8.65 18.79
CA ASP A 75 17.80 7.87 19.42
C ASP A 75 17.30 6.81 20.42
N ARG A 76 15.98 6.70 20.62
CA ARG A 76 15.39 5.71 21.53
C ARG A 76 15.13 4.38 20.81
N ASP A 77 15.61 3.30 21.42
CA ASP A 77 15.17 1.95 21.07
C ASP A 77 13.69 1.76 21.39
N VAL A 78 12.97 1.10 20.48
CA VAL A 78 11.57 0.73 20.64
C VAL A 78 11.55 -0.65 21.31
N TYR A 79 11.19 -0.73 22.58
CA TYR A 79 11.18 -1.97 23.39
C TYR A 79 9.80 -2.63 23.42
#